data_AF-A0A259CV68-F1
#
_entry.id   AF-A0A259CV68-F1
#
_cell.length_a   1.000
_cell.length_b   1.000
_cell.length_c   1.000
_cell.angle_alpha   90.00
_cell.angle_beta   90.00
_cell.angle_gamma   90.00
#
_symmetry.space_group_name_H-M   'P 1'
#
loop_
_entity.id
_entity.type
_entity.pdbx_description
1 polymer ?
#
loop_
_entity_poly.entity_id
_entity_poly.type
_entity_poly.pdbx_seq_one_letter_code
_entity_poly.pdbx_strand_id
1 'polypeptide(L)'
;GACILPVELPELGGRVRVRSIVGRLLEHSRVFYFNIAGDVNIWLSSADWMSRNMMRRVEVAWPIHDVMMQKRIIDDLLTPYMQDNVDAWVLGPKGEYQPVQKAQASSTHPHVVSCQALLLKKHS
;
A
#
# COMPACT_ATOMS: atom_id res chain seq x y z
N GLY A 1 -7.02 2.45 7.32
CA GLY A 1 -7.64 1.35 8.10
C GLY A 1 -6.93 1.20 9.43
N ALA A 2 -7.29 0.20 10.25
CA ALA A 2 -6.59 -0.06 11.50
C ALA A 2 -5.25 -0.78 11.23
N CYS A 3 -4.18 -0.34 11.90
CA CYS A 3 -2.87 -0.99 11.89
C CYS A 3 -2.29 -0.92 13.30
N ILE A 4 -1.80 -2.04 13.82
CA ILE A 4 -1.17 -2.16 15.14
C ILE A 4 0.29 -2.60 15.03
N LEU A 5 0.85 -2.62 13.81
CA LEU A 5 2.21 -3.11 13.57
C LEU A 5 3.22 -2.11 14.14
N PRO A 6 4.12 -2.53 15.05
CA PRO A 6 5.16 -1.66 15.57
C PRO A 6 6.27 -1.51 14.52
N VAL A 7 6.33 -0.36 13.86
CA VAL A 7 7.25 -0.11 12.73
C VAL A 7 8.71 0.11 13.14
N GLU A 8 8.98 0.38 14.41
CA GLU A 8 10.32 0.77 14.91
C GLU A 8 10.99 -0.22 15.85
N LEU A 9 10.54 -1.46 15.83
CA LEU A 9 11.24 -2.52 16.54
C LEU A 9 12.70 -2.64 16.03
N PRO A 10 13.72 -2.55 16.89
CA PRO A 10 15.13 -2.66 16.49
C PRO A 10 15.40 -3.91 15.64
N GLU A 11 14.74 -5.04 15.93
CA GLU A 11 14.81 -6.29 15.18
C GLU A 11 14.33 -6.18 13.71
N LEU A 12 13.45 -5.22 13.41
CA LEU A 12 13.00 -4.98 12.03
C LEU A 12 14.03 -4.20 11.22
N GLY A 13 14.93 -3.46 11.86
CA GLY A 13 16.02 -2.73 11.20
C GLY A 13 15.54 -1.76 10.11
N GLY A 14 14.39 -1.10 10.31
CA GLY A 14 13.81 -0.15 9.35
C GLY A 14 13.28 -0.76 8.04
N ARG A 15 13.19 -2.10 7.95
CA ARG A 15 12.70 -2.79 6.75
C ARG A 15 11.20 -2.69 6.55
N VAL A 16 10.47 -2.36 7.62
CA VAL A 16 9.01 -2.23 7.62
C VAL A 16 8.62 -0.76 7.54
N ARG A 17 7.74 -0.44 6.59
CA ARG A 17 7.16 0.89 6.44
C ARG A 17 5.65 0.74 6.31
N VAL A 18 4.90 1.55 7.04
CA VAL A 18 3.44 1.56 6.98
C VAL A 18 3.00 2.88 6.38
N ARG A 19 2.19 2.79 5.32
CA ARG A 19 1.55 3.92 4.65
C ARG A 19 0.04 3.74 4.64
N SER A 20 -0.68 4.84 4.78
CA SER A 20 -2.14 4.90 4.65
C SER A 20 -2.47 5.95 3.60
N ILE A 21 -3.23 5.56 2.57
CA ILE A 21 -3.81 6.50 1.60
C ILE A 21 -5.21 6.86 2.08
N VAL A 22 -5.47 8.16 2.24
CA VAL A 22 -6.78 8.68 2.65
C VAL A 22 -7.18 9.79 1.69
N GLY A 23 -7.91 9.39 0.64
CA GLY A 23 -8.43 10.30 -0.37
C GLY A 23 -9.96 10.26 -0.45
N ARG A 24 -10.50 10.60 -1.62
CA ARG A 24 -11.94 10.61 -1.92
C ARG A 24 -12.55 9.20 -1.94
N LEU A 25 -11.85 8.23 -2.52
CA LEU A 25 -12.31 6.85 -2.64
C LEU A 25 -11.88 6.02 -1.42
N LEU A 26 -12.71 5.05 -1.07
CA LEU A 26 -12.37 4.08 -0.03
C LEU A 26 -11.49 2.98 -0.61
N GLU A 27 -10.26 2.90 -0.12
CA GLU A 27 -9.34 1.83 -0.48
C GLU A 27 -9.79 0.51 0.15
N HIS A 28 -10.26 -0.41 -0.70
CA HIS A 28 -10.76 -1.73 -0.28
C HIS A 28 -10.04 -2.90 -0.97
N SER A 29 -9.10 -2.60 -1.88
CA SER A 29 -8.26 -3.59 -2.52
C SER A 29 -7.31 -4.24 -1.51
N ARG A 30 -7.16 -5.57 -1.58
CA ARG A 30 -6.25 -6.35 -0.72
C ARG A 30 -5.33 -7.14 -1.64
N VAL A 31 -4.08 -6.71 -1.71
CA VAL A 31 -3.05 -7.25 -2.60
C VAL A 31 -1.84 -7.64 -1.76
N PHE A 32 -1.32 -8.84 -1.98
CA PHE A 32 -0.05 -9.27 -1.43
C PHE A 32 0.97 -9.37 -2.57
N TYR A 33 2.11 -8.71 -2.39
CA TYR A 33 3.22 -8.71 -3.34
C TYR A 33 4.44 -9.30 -2.65
N PHE A 34 4.95 -10.40 -3.19
CA PHE A 34 6.16 -11.05 -2.71
C PHE A 34 7.22 -11.00 -3.82
N ASN A 35 8.42 -10.58 -3.47
CA ASN A 35 9.60 -10.70 -4.33
C ASN A 35 10.63 -11.53 -3.58
N ILE A 36 10.82 -12.78 -4.02
CA ILE A 36 11.70 -13.75 -3.40
C ILE A 36 12.84 -14.04 -4.37
N ALA A 37 14.00 -13.44 -4.13
CA ALA A 37 15.18 -13.59 -4.98
C ALA A 37 14.93 -13.31 -6.48
N GLY A 38 14.04 -12.35 -6.79
CA GLY A 38 13.65 -12.00 -8.15
C GLY A 38 12.39 -12.69 -8.66
N ASP A 39 11.89 -13.71 -7.97
CA ASP A 39 10.61 -14.33 -8.29
C ASP A 39 9.45 -13.54 -7.67
N VAL A 40 8.58 -13.00 -8.53
CA VAL A 40 7.47 -12.13 -8.16
C VAL A 40 6.18 -12.92 -8.11
N ASN A 41 5.57 -12.97 -6.92
CA ASN A 41 4.29 -13.63 -6.68
C ASN A 41 3.28 -12.60 -6.17
N ILE A 42 2.16 -12.46 -6.90
CA ILE A 42 1.08 -11.53 -6.58
C ILE A 42 -0.19 -12.31 -6.26
N TRP A 43 -0.81 -11.93 -5.15
CA TRP A 43 -2.06 -12.53 -4.68
C TRP A 43 -3.10 -11.45 -4.41
N LEU A 44 -4.35 -11.77 -4.72
CA LEU A 44 -5.51 -10.98 -4.30
C LEU A 44 -6.24 -11.72 -3.19
N SER A 45 -6.91 -10.97 -2.32
CA SER A 45 -7.54 -11.54 -1.13
C SER A 45 -8.89 -10.91 -0.82
N SER A 46 -9.83 -11.70 -0.31
CA SER A 46 -11.04 -11.19 0.34
C SER A 46 -10.78 -10.68 1.75
N ALA A 47 -9.71 -11.12 2.40
CA ALA A 47 -9.38 -10.83 3.81
C ALA A 47 -8.24 -9.84 3.99
N ASP A 48 -8.37 -9.00 5.02
CA ASP A 48 -7.25 -8.29 5.64
C ASP A 48 -6.66 -9.10 6.81
N TRP A 49 -5.57 -8.61 7.40
CA TRP A 49 -4.86 -9.28 8.49
C TRP A 49 -5.43 -8.98 9.88
N MET A 50 -6.73 -9.19 10.03
CA MET A 50 -7.38 -9.16 11.34
C MET A 50 -7.72 -10.57 11.80
N SER A 51 -7.52 -10.84 13.10
CA SER A 51 -7.71 -12.17 13.70
C SER A 51 -9.08 -12.78 13.40
N ARG A 52 -10.13 -11.96 13.32
CA ARG A 52 -11.48 -12.41 12.95
C ARG A 52 -11.55 -12.99 11.52
N ASN A 53 -10.77 -12.45 10.58
CA ASN A 53 -10.76 -12.92 9.20
C ASN A 53 -9.92 -14.20 9.07
N MET A 54 -8.86 -14.34 9.86
CA MET A 54 -7.99 -15.53 9.84
C MET A 54 -8.56 -16.72 10.61
N MET A 55 -9.35 -16.48 11.67
CA MET A 55 -9.75 -17.53 12.61
C MET A 55 -11.26 -17.83 12.62
N ARG A 56 -12.10 -16.90 12.16
CA ARG A 56 -13.56 -16.97 12.34
C ARG A 56 -14.36 -16.80 11.05
N ARG A 57 -13.69 -16.62 9.91
CA ARG A 57 -14.34 -16.43 8.61
C ARG A 57 -13.71 -17.37 7.60
N VAL A 58 -14.53 -17.75 6.63
CA VAL A 58 -14.04 -18.39 5.40
C VAL A 58 -13.67 -17.26 4.45
N GLU A 59 -12.42 -17.25 4.03
CA GLU A 59 -11.83 -16.21 3.19
C GLU A 59 -11.05 -16.88 2.07
N VAL A 60 -10.89 -16.18 0.95
CA VAL A 60 -10.14 -16.68 -0.21
C VAL A 60 -9.01 -15.73 -0.54
N ALA A 61 -7.84 -16.30 -0.78
CA ALA A 61 -6.71 -15.65 -1.43
C ALA A 61 -6.32 -16.49 -2.64
N TRP A 62 -6.05 -15.84 -3.77
CA TRP A 62 -5.71 -16.54 -5.01
C TRP A 62 -4.53 -15.87 -5.71
N PRO A 63 -3.63 -16.67 -6.32
CA PRO A 63 -2.51 -16.14 -7.06
C PRO A 63 -2.95 -15.61 -8.42
N ILE A 64 -2.21 -14.63 -8.92
CA ILE A 64 -2.34 -14.12 -10.29
C ILE A 64 -1.20 -14.70 -11.11
N HIS A 65 -1.50 -15.60 -12.04
CA HIS A 65 -0.50 -16.24 -12.91
C HIS A 65 -0.29 -15.50 -14.24
N ASP A 66 -1.32 -14.80 -14.72
CA ASP A 66 -1.23 -14.08 -15.99
C ASP A 66 -0.31 -12.85 -15.85
N VAL A 67 0.73 -12.81 -16.68
CA VAL A 67 1.77 -11.77 -16.63
C VAL A 67 1.24 -10.37 -16.94
N MET A 68 0.22 -10.26 -17.80
CA MET A 68 -0.40 -8.98 -18.14
C MET A 68 -1.24 -8.45 -16.98
N MET A 69 -1.94 -9.35 -16.27
CA MET A 69 -2.67 -9.01 -15.05
C MET A 69 -1.73 -8.64 -13.91
N GLN A 70 -0.63 -9.37 -13.71
CA GLN A 70 0.40 -9.01 -12.73
C GLN A 70 0.95 -7.61 -13.00
N LYS A 71 1.33 -7.34 -14.26
CA LYS A 71 1.80 -6.02 -14.69
C LYS A 71 0.76 -4.93 -14.41
N ARG A 72 -0.50 -5.16 -14.74
CA ARG A 72 -1.58 -4.21 -14.45
C ARG A 72 -1.71 -3.92 -12.96
N ILE A 73 -1.63 -4.94 -12.11
CA ILE A 73 -1.69 -4.75 -10.64
C ILE A 73 -0.50 -3.90 -10.16
N ILE A 74 0.71 -4.13 -10.68
CA ILE A 74 1.88 -3.32 -10.33
C ILE A 74 1.71 -1.88 -10.80
N ASP A 75 1.27 -1.69 -12.04
CA ASP A 75 1.16 -0.37 -12.68
C ASP A 75 0.00 0.46 -12.13
N ASP A 76 -1.11 -0.19 -11.71
CA ASP A 76 -2.32 0.50 -11.21
C ASP A 76 -2.44 0.52 -9.68
N LEU A 77 -2.03 -0.53 -8.97
CA LEU A 77 -2.29 -0.68 -7.53
C LEU A 77 -1.05 -0.60 -6.64
N LEU A 78 0.14 -0.87 -7.16
CA LEU A 78 1.36 -0.86 -6.35
C LEU A 78 2.14 0.44 -6.53
N THR A 79 2.51 0.76 -7.77
CA THR A 79 3.42 1.87 -8.08
C THR A 79 2.81 3.24 -7.73
N PRO A 80 1.56 3.58 -8.15
CA PRO A 80 0.98 4.88 -7.83
C PRO A 80 0.80 5.10 -6.33
N TYR A 81 0.43 4.06 -5.58
CA TYR A 81 0.21 4.13 -4.13
C TYR A 81 1.52 4.34 -3.34
N MET A 82 2.63 3.79 -3.84
CA MET A 82 3.96 4.02 -3.26
C MET A 82 4.51 5.42 -3.59
N GLN A 83 4.11 5.99 -4.73
CA GLN A 83 4.54 7.31 -5.19
C GLN A 83 3.66 8.46 -4.67
N ASP A 84 2.46 8.17 -4.17
CA ASP A 84 1.53 9.18 -3.68
C ASP A 84 2.20 10.07 -2.61
N ASN A 85 2.09 11.38 -2.76
CA ASN A 85 2.60 12.34 -1.78
C ASN A 85 1.54 13.38 -1.36
N VAL A 86 0.30 13.20 -1.79
CA VAL A 86 -0.82 14.10 -1.50
C VAL A 86 -1.75 13.48 -0.47
N ASP A 87 -2.22 12.27 -0.75
CA ASP A 87 -3.21 11.56 0.05
C ASP A 87 -2.53 10.55 1.01
N ALA A 88 -1.21 10.40 0.89
CA ALA A 88 -0.42 9.46 1.67
C ALA A 88 0.00 9.99 3.07
N TRP A 89 -0.13 9.10 4.05
CA TRP A 89 0.32 9.27 5.42
C TRP A 89 1.27 8.13 5.79
N VAL A 90 2.30 8.42 6.58
CA VAL A 90 3.26 7.42 7.08
C VAL A 90 3.09 7.27 8.58
N LEU A 91 3.14 6.03 9.07
CA LEU A 91 3.19 5.74 10.50
C LEU A 91 4.60 5.95 11.03
N GLY A 92 4.74 6.83 12.02
CA GLY A 92 5.98 7.14 12.70
C GLY A 92 6.25 6.27 13.94
N PRO A 93 7.39 6.54 14.62
CA PRO A 93 7.88 5.82 15.79
C PRO A 93 6.88 5.58 16.90
N LYS A 94 6.14 6.64 17.22
CA LYS A 94 5.33 6.73 18.43
C LYS A 94 3.87 6.40 18.11
N GLY A 95 3.62 5.79 16.95
CA GLY A 95 2.29 5.44 16.48
C GLY A 95 1.53 6.61 15.83
N GLU A 96 2.17 7.75 15.61
CA GLU A 96 1.57 8.92 14.97
C GLU A 96 1.59 8.81 13.45
N TYR A 97 0.52 9.27 12.80
CA TYR A 97 0.49 9.39 11.34
C TYR A 97 0.88 10.81 10.91
N GLN A 98 1.78 10.92 9.94
CA GLN A 98 2.23 12.20 9.37
C GLN A 98 2.00 12.23 7.86
N PRO A 99 1.49 13.35 7.29
CA PRO A 99 1.36 13.49 5.84
C PRO A 99 2.72 13.42 5.14
N VAL A 100 2.81 12.69 4.03
CA VAL A 100 4.05 12.57 3.24
C VAL A 100 4.52 13.93 2.72
N GLN A 101 3.60 14.81 2.31
CA GLN A 101 3.94 16.14 1.78
C GLN A 101 4.73 16.99 2.79
N LYS A 102 4.40 16.91 4.08
CA LYS A 102 5.13 17.63 5.14
C LYS A 102 6.55 17.09 5.33
N ALA A 103 6.78 15.80 5.05
CA ALA A 103 8.09 15.18 5.11
C ALA A 103 9.00 15.52 3.91
N GLN A 104 8.44 15.98 2.78
CA GLN A 104 9.16 16.22 1.52
C GLN A 104 9.31 17.70 1.14
N ALA A 105 8.97 18.64 2.04
CA ALA A 105 8.89 20.08 1.78
C ALA A 105 10.24 20.79 1.47
N SER A 106 11.34 20.05 1.28
CA SER A 106 12.68 20.60 1.00
C SER A 106 13.09 20.61 -0.49
N SER A 107 12.20 20.23 -1.43
CA SER A 107 12.53 20.18 -2.86
C SER A 107 11.91 21.33 -3.66
N THR A 108 12.70 21.93 -4.56
CA THR A 108 12.40 23.16 -5.34
C THR A 108 11.33 23.00 -6.43
N HIS A 109 10.90 21.77 -6.74
CA HIS A 109 9.75 21.48 -7.60
C HIS A 109 9.09 20.16 -7.14
N PRO A 110 8.09 20.19 -6.25
CA PRO A 110 7.45 18.96 -5.82
C PRO A 110 6.61 18.39 -6.97
N HIS A 111 7.02 17.24 -7.51
CA HIS A 111 6.17 16.45 -8.41
C HIS A 111 4.98 15.93 -7.58
N VAL A 112 3.82 16.59 -7.70
CA VAL A 112 2.61 16.28 -6.94
C VAL A 112 1.94 15.04 -7.54
N VAL A 113 1.75 13.99 -6.74
CA VAL A 113 1.16 12.72 -7.16
C VAL A 113 0.06 12.33 -6.18
N SER A 114 -1.18 12.27 -6.68
CA SER A 114 -2.30 11.58 -6.03
C SER A 114 -2.62 10.33 -6.84
N CYS A 115 -2.58 9.16 -6.20
CA CYS A 115 -2.84 7.89 -6.86
C CYS A 115 -4.30 7.81 -7.34
N GLN A 116 -5.25 8.27 -6.53
CA GLN A 116 -6.67 8.26 -6.89
C GLN A 116 -6.96 9.16 -8.09
N ALA A 117 -6.39 10.38 -8.11
CA ALA A 117 -6.56 11.30 -9.24
C ALA A 117 -5.95 10.73 -10.54
N LEU A 118 -4.76 10.13 -10.44
CA LEU A 118 -4.08 9.49 -11.56
C LEU A 118 -4.91 8.32 -12.12
N LEU A 119 -5.41 7.45 -11.25
CA LEU A 119 -6.18 6.28 -11.65
C LEU A 119 -7.55 6.65 -12.21
N LEU A 120 -8.23 7.62 -11.61
CA LEU A 120 -9.47 8.15 -12.17
C LEU A 120 -9.21 8.67 -13.59
N LYS A 121 -8.19 9.52 -13.80
CA LYS A 121 -7.86 10.02 -15.14
C LYS A 121 -7.51 8.92 -16.15
N LYS A 122 -6.85 7.85 -15.70
CA LYS A 122 -6.43 6.74 -16.56
C LYS A 122 -7.61 5.87 -17.03
N HIS A 123 -8.64 5.72 -16.19
CA HIS A 123 -9.75 4.78 -16.39
C HIS A 123 -11.13 5.45 -16.53
N SER A 124 -11.17 6.78 -16.66
CA SER A 124 -12.38 7.55 -17.07
C SER A 124 -12.53 7.53 -18.58
#